data_AF-A0A381YNY8-F1
#
_entry.id   AF-A0A381YNY8-F1
#
_cell.length_a   1.000
_cell.length_b   1.000
_cell.length_c   1.000
_cell.angle_alpha   90.00
_cell.angle_beta   90.00
_cell.angle_gamma   90.00
#
_symmetry.space_group_name_H-M   'P 1'
#
loop_
_entity.id
_entity.type
_entity.pdbx_description
1 polymer ?
#
loop_
_entity_poly.entity_id
_entity_poly.type
_entity_poly.pdbx_seq_one_letter_code
_entity_poly.pdbx_strand_id
1 'polypeptide(L)' 'MKVTIVDYKSGNISSVINSFKEVAKDKVNIEVTSDLDKIKSSDKVVLPG' A
#
# COMPACT_ATOMS: atom_id res chain seq x y z
N MET A 1 -12.77 -0.87 -1.56
CA MET A 1 -11.78 -1.67 -0.79
C MET A 1 -10.51 -0.83 -0.63
N LYS A 2 -10.06 -0.67 0.60
CA LYS A 2 -8.87 0.09 0.98
C LYS A 2 -7.69 -0.86 1.18
N VAL A 3 -6.67 -0.71 0.35
CA VAL A 3 -5.43 -1.48 0.44
C VAL A 3 -4.33 -0.57 0.99
N THR A 4 -3.73 -0.94 2.10
CA THR A 4 -2.63 -0.18 2.69
C THR A 4 -1.30 -0.89 2.48
N ILE A 5 -0.36 -0.20 1.85
CA ILE A 5 1.03 -0.68 1.70
C ILE A 5 1.84 -0.07 2.83
N VAL A 6 2.47 -0.93 3.64
CA VAL A 6 3.27 -0.47 4.78
C VAL A 6 4.61 0.05 4.28
N ASP A 7 4.89 1.32 4.55
CA ASP A 7 6.19 1.92 4.28
C ASP A 7 7.13 1.70 5.45
N TYR A 8 8.01 0.70 5.31
CA TYR A 8 9.06 0.38 6.28
C TYR A 8 10.31 1.26 6.15
N LYS A 9 10.34 2.23 5.22
CA LYS A 9 11.53 3.01 4.84
C LYS A 9 12.74 2.17 4.44
N SER A 10 12.51 0.89 4.18
CA SER A 10 13.49 -0.10 3.73
C SER A 10 12.80 -0.97 2.70
N GLY A 11 13.39 -1.08 1.50
CA GLY A 11 12.81 -1.86 0.40
C GLY A 11 12.36 -1.00 -0.78
N ASN A 12 12.17 -1.66 -1.92
CA ASN A 12 11.93 -1.03 -3.22
C ASN A 12 10.45 -0.62 -3.40
N ILE A 13 9.90 0.10 -2.40
CA ILE A 13 8.47 0.47 -2.29
C ILE A 13 7.96 1.19 -3.54
N SER A 14 8.80 2.01 -4.16
CA SER A 14 8.48 2.71 -5.42
C SER A 14 8.08 1.74 -6.55
N SER A 15 8.71 0.57 -6.63
CA SER A 15 8.39 -0.45 -7.63
C SER A 15 7.02 -1.06 -7.37
N VAL A 16 6.77 -1.43 -6.11
CA VAL A 16 5.48 -1.99 -5.68
C VAL A 16 4.35 -0.99 -5.93
N ILE A 17 4.52 0.26 -5.53
CA ILE A 17 3.51 1.31 -5.76
C ILE A 17 3.22 1.47 -7.25
N ASN A 18 4.24 1.50 -8.10
CA ASN A 18 4.04 1.63 -9.55
C ASN A 18 3.28 0.43 -10.12
N SER A 19 3.66 -0.80 -9.76
CA SER A 19 2.93 -2.00 -10.21
C SER A 19 1.49 -1.99 -9.72
N PHE A 20 1.24 -1.63 -8.47
CA PHE A 20 -0.11 -1.54 -7.93
C PHE A 20 -0.91 -0.40 -8.58
N LYS A 21 -0.29 0.75 -8.83
CA LYS A 21 -0.95 1.88 -9.52
C LYS A 21 -1.33 1.52 -10.95
N GLU A 22 -0.51 0.74 -11.64
CA GLU A 22 -0.80 0.30 -13.01
C GLU A 22 -1.96 -0.70 -13.06
N VAL A 23 -2.00 -1.66 -12.14
CA VAL A 23 -2.99 -2.74 -12.12
C VAL A 23 -4.32 -2.31 -11.48
N ALA A 24 -4.29 -1.34 -10.55
CA ALA A 24 -5.40 -1.03 -9.67
C ALA A 24 -6.01 0.37 -9.83
N LYS A 25 -5.62 1.10 -10.88
CA LYS A 25 -6.06 2.47 -11.27
C LYS A 25 -7.53 2.81 -10.97
N ASP A 26 -8.46 1.88 -11.18
CA ASP A 26 -9.91 2.14 -11.05
C ASP A 26 -10.65 1.15 -10.13
N LYS A 27 -9.93 0.28 -9.41
CA LYS A 27 -10.55 -0.84 -8.68
C LYS A 27 -10.41 -0.74 -7.16
N VAL A 28 -9.33 -0.15 -6.66
CA VAL A 28 -9.02 -0.14 -5.23
C VAL A 28 -8.34 1.16 -4.85
N ASN A 29 -8.60 1.61 -3.61
CA ASN A 29 -7.95 2.79 -3.07
C ASN A 29 -6.66 2.34 -2.36
N ILE A 30 -5.51 2.65 -2.96
CA ILE A 30 -4.19 2.27 -2.44
C ILE A 30 -3.64 3.44 -1.63
N GLU A 31 -3.33 3.19 -0.36
CA GLU A 31 -2.69 4.16 0.52
C GLU A 31 -1.34 3.61 0.97
N VAL A 32 -0.29 4.40 0.85
CA VAL A 32 1.06 4.03 1.31
C VAL A 32 1.33 4.80 2.59
N THR A 33 1.58 4.10 3.68
CA THR A 33 1.79 4.76 4.96
C THR A 33 2.54 3.87 5.95
N SER A 34 3.29 4.52 6.84
CA SER A 34 3.89 3.91 8.04
C SER A 34 3.00 4.08 9.29
N ASP A 35 1.88 4.78 9.14
CA ASP A 35 0.99 5.11 10.26
C ASP A 35 0.15 3.90 10.67
N LEU A 36 0.33 3.46 11.92
CA LEU A 36 -0.36 2.31 12.50
C LEU A 36 -1.88 2.46 12.49
N ASP A 37 -2.41 3.67 12.69
CA ASP A 37 -3.85 3.87 12.75
C ASP A 37 -4.48 3.75 11.37
N LYS A 38 -3.78 4.22 10.34
CA LYS A 38 -4.18 4.03 8.95
C LYS A 38 -4.09 2.57 8.53
N ILE A 39 -3.06 1.84 8.96
CA ILE A 39 -2.89 0.41 8.70
C ILE A 39 -4.02 -0.40 9.36
N LYS A 40 -4.38 -0.10 10.62
CA LYS A 40 -5.50 -0.76 11.31
C LYS A 40 -6.86 -0.53 10.63
N SER A 41 -7.04 0.64 10.02
CA SER A 41 -8.28 1.02 9.31
C SER A 41 -8.44 0.39 7.92
N SER A 42 -7.49 -0.42 7.46
CA SER A 42 -7.44 -0.92 6.09
C SER A 42 -8.09 -2.29 5.94
N ASP A 43 -8.73 -2.53 4.79
CA ASP A 43 -9.37 -3.83 4.50
C ASP A 43 -8.32 -4.91 4.18
N LYS A 44 -7.21 -4.49 3.58
CA LYS A 44 -6.08 -5.35 3.22
C LYS A 44 -4.77 -4.61 3.43
N VAL A 45 -3.78 -5.32 3.95
CA VAL A 45 -2.43 -4.81 4.19
C VAL A 45 -1.44 -5.55 3.29
N VAL A 46 -0.54 -4.79 2.67
CA VAL A 46 0.57 -5.30 1.86
C VAL A 46 1.88 -4.95 2.57
N LEU A 47 2.68 -5.97 2.85
CA LEU A 47 3.99 -5.81 3.49
C LEU A 47 5.09 -6.01 2.43
N PRO A 48 5.68 -4.93 1.91
CA PRO A 48 6.77 -5.02 0.94
C PRO A 48 8.06 -5.49 1.65
N GLY A 49 8.78 -6.42 1.02
CA GLY A 49 10.03 -7.01 1.49
C GLY A 49 10.77 -7.65 0.33
#